data_AF-A0A2N2C2W1-F1
#
_entry.id   AF-A0A2N2C2W1-F1
#
_cell.length_a   1.000
_cell.length_b   1.000
_cell.length_c   1.000
_cell.angle_alpha   90.00
_cell.angle_beta   90.00
_cell.angle_gamma   90.00
#
_symmetry.space_group_name_H-M   'P 1'
#
loop_
_entity.id
_entity.type
_entity.pdbx_description
1 polymer ?
#
loop_
_entity_poly.entity_id
_entity_poly.type
_entity_poly.pdbx_seq_one_letter_code
_entity_poly.pdbx_strand_id
1 'polypeptide(L)'
;MFVFNYAEGATAFSVWGVWLIVFTALFAFNEVARRWKYVGFFCFVILPIILSSLWFTVLRDTTYTDWFHLAKVYSATAGCIGFWCIRHVKWKSKATGKERRLADVKWMLTFPALILAINIIEAVSRDFQIGMQYAGGGILADEAMYVLGGSWNYMNGIAGILNIITITGWFGICIKKQTAKDGSKDMLWPDMLWFWIIAYDLWNFAYTYNCLPGHAWYCGFALLLAPTLCAFTVGKGAWLQHRAQTLAIWCMFAQTFPAFID
;
A
#
# COMPACT_ATOMS: atom_id res chain seq x y z
N MET A 1 -4.68 -8.58 -21.66
CA MET A 1 -3.92 -7.75 -22.63
C MET A 1 -4.35 -6.32 -22.37
N PHE A 2 -3.44 -5.41 -22.01
CA PHE A 2 -3.83 -4.01 -21.78
C PHE A 2 -4.26 -3.39 -23.11
N VAL A 3 -5.51 -2.94 -23.18
CA VAL A 3 -6.06 -2.26 -24.35
C VAL A 3 -6.15 -0.78 -23.97
N PHE A 4 -5.16 0.00 -24.41
CA PHE A 4 -5.17 1.45 -24.21
C PHE A 4 -6.03 2.09 -25.30
N ASN A 5 -6.74 3.16 -24.93
CA ASN A 5 -7.68 3.83 -25.83
C ASN A 5 -6.92 4.75 -26.81
N TYR A 6 -6.15 4.14 -27.73
CA TYR A 6 -5.38 4.84 -28.75
C TYR A 6 -6.28 5.67 -29.70
N ALA A 7 -7.58 5.37 -29.73
CA ALA A 7 -8.58 6.06 -30.53
C ALA A 7 -8.88 7.49 -30.02
N GLU A 8 -8.65 7.79 -28.74
CA GLU A 8 -8.88 9.11 -28.13
C GLU A 8 -7.61 9.98 -28.06
N GLY A 9 -6.53 9.57 -28.75
CA GLY A 9 -5.28 10.34 -28.85
C GLY A 9 -4.20 9.94 -27.84
N ALA A 10 -4.45 8.93 -27.00
CA ALA A 10 -3.40 8.33 -26.19
C ALA A 10 -2.38 7.64 -27.12
N THR A 11 -1.10 7.94 -26.96
CA THR A 11 -0.01 7.26 -27.67
C THR A 11 0.69 6.29 -26.73
N ALA A 12 1.39 5.29 -27.25
CA ALA A 12 2.21 4.42 -26.41
C ALA A 12 3.21 5.25 -25.57
N PHE A 13 3.78 6.30 -26.16
CA PHE A 13 4.65 7.24 -25.46
C PHE A 13 3.96 8.00 -24.33
N SER A 14 2.70 8.43 -24.49
CA SER A 14 1.99 9.12 -23.42
C SER A 14 1.63 8.18 -22.27
N VAL A 15 1.21 6.95 -22.56
CA VAL A 15 0.89 5.93 -21.53
C VAL A 15 2.14 5.57 -20.71
N TRP A 16 3.26 5.28 -21.37
CA TRP A 16 4.54 5.01 -20.70
C TRP A 16 5.10 6.26 -20.00
N GLY A 17 4.88 7.45 -20.56
CA GLY A 17 5.28 8.72 -19.96
C GLY A 17 4.56 9.01 -18.65
N VAL A 18 3.22 8.89 -18.62
CA VAL A 18 2.42 9.05 -17.39
C VAL A 18 2.80 7.97 -16.38
N TRP A 19 2.98 6.72 -16.82
CA TRP A 19 3.45 5.65 -15.95
C TRP A 19 4.78 5.99 -15.28
N LEU A 20 5.77 6.50 -16.03
CA LEU A 20 7.06 6.92 -15.49
C LEU A 20 6.92 8.09 -14.51
N ILE A 21 6.03 9.04 -14.79
CA ILE A 21 5.74 10.17 -13.88
C ILE A 21 5.15 9.66 -12.57
N VAL A 22 4.13 8.80 -12.62
CA VAL A 22 3.49 8.19 -11.44
C VAL A 22 4.51 7.40 -10.64
N PHE A 23 5.29 6.54 -11.31
CA PHE A 23 6.35 5.74 -10.69
C PHE A 23 7.38 6.62 -9.97
N THR A 24 7.89 7.65 -10.67
CA THR A 24 8.91 8.56 -10.12
C THR A 24 8.33 9.39 -8.98
N ALA A 25 7.09 9.85 -9.09
CA ALA A 25 6.40 10.57 -8.03
C ALA A 25 6.23 9.69 -6.78
N LEU A 26 5.70 8.47 -6.91
CA LEU A 26 5.57 7.53 -5.79
C LEU A 26 6.92 7.24 -5.13
N PHE A 27 7.96 7.03 -5.93
CA PHE A 27 9.32 6.81 -5.43
C PHE A 27 9.83 8.03 -4.64
N ALA A 28 9.71 9.23 -5.21
CA ALA A 28 10.17 10.48 -4.61
C ALA A 28 9.39 10.81 -3.33
N PHE A 29 8.06 10.69 -3.35
CA PHE A 29 7.20 10.94 -2.20
C PHE A 29 7.52 10.00 -1.04
N ASN A 30 7.65 8.70 -1.32
CA ASN A 30 8.07 7.71 -0.33
C ASN A 30 9.43 8.08 0.27
N GLU A 31 10.40 8.47 -0.55
CA GLU A 31 11.73 8.82 -0.07
C GLU A 31 11.74 10.09 0.80
N VAL A 32 10.99 11.12 0.40
CA VAL A 32 10.84 12.37 1.16
C VAL A 32 10.11 12.12 2.49
N ALA A 33 8.97 11.44 2.46
CA ALA A 33 8.17 11.11 3.65
C ALA A 33 8.94 10.21 4.63
N ARG A 34 9.81 9.33 4.12
CA ARG A 34 10.68 8.47 4.92
C ARG A 34 11.81 9.24 5.61
N ARG A 35 12.46 10.16 4.89
CA ARG A 35 13.63 10.89 5.39
C ARG A 35 13.27 11.92 6.46
N TRP A 36 12.14 12.60 6.33
CA TRP A 36 11.77 13.71 7.21
C TRP A 36 10.59 13.37 8.11
N LYS A 37 10.84 13.34 9.43
CA LYS A 37 9.84 13.02 10.46
C LYS A 37 8.55 13.82 10.32
N TYR A 38 8.67 15.14 10.09
CA TYR A 38 7.53 16.05 10.00
C TYR A 38 6.74 15.85 8.71
N VAL A 39 7.42 15.56 7.60
CA VAL A 39 6.72 15.27 6.33
C VAL A 39 5.99 13.94 6.41
N GLY A 40 6.61 12.89 6.97
CA GLY A 40 5.91 11.63 7.23
C GLY A 40 4.68 11.82 8.14
N PHE A 41 4.79 12.62 9.20
CA PHE A 41 3.64 12.91 10.06
C PHE A 41 2.54 13.67 9.32
N PHE A 42 2.90 14.69 8.53
CA PHE A 42 1.95 15.43 7.73
C PHE A 42 1.25 14.52 6.71
N CYS A 43 2.01 13.74 5.93
CA CYS A 43 1.48 12.88 4.86
C CYS A 43 0.56 11.75 5.37
N PHE A 44 0.80 11.22 6.57
CA PHE A 44 0.05 10.04 7.06
C PHE A 44 -0.89 10.33 8.23
N VAL A 45 -0.93 11.57 8.74
CA VAL A 45 -1.86 11.97 9.81
C VAL A 45 -2.68 13.18 9.39
N ILE A 46 -2.03 14.28 9.03
CA ILE A 46 -2.73 15.55 8.75
C ILE A 46 -3.43 15.48 7.38
N LEU A 47 -2.72 15.04 6.35
CA LEU A 47 -3.24 14.95 4.99
C LEU A 47 -4.47 14.03 4.89
N PRO A 48 -4.48 12.79 5.45
CA PRO A 48 -5.67 11.95 5.44
C PRO A 48 -6.87 12.60 6.14
N ILE A 49 -6.67 13.33 7.24
CA ILE A 49 -7.78 14.03 7.94
C ILE A 49 -8.40 15.11 7.04
N ILE A 50 -7.56 15.89 6.35
CA ILE A 50 -8.02 16.92 5.40
C ILE A 50 -8.76 16.26 4.24
N LEU A 51 -8.17 15.23 3.63
CA LEU A 51 -8.75 14.54 2.48
C LEU A 51 -10.06 13.83 2.84
N SER A 52 -10.12 13.11 3.97
CA SER A 52 -11.37 12.54 4.48
C SER A 52 -12.45 13.60 4.65
N SER A 53 -12.09 14.77 5.20
CA SER A 53 -13.04 15.87 5.35
C SER A 53 -13.56 16.34 3.98
N LEU A 54 -12.68 16.48 2.98
CA LEU A 54 -13.06 16.87 1.62
C LEU A 54 -13.93 15.80 0.93
N TRP A 55 -13.57 14.53 1.06
CA TRP A 55 -14.30 13.39 0.48
C TRP A 55 -15.75 13.31 0.97
N PHE A 56 -15.99 13.58 2.26
CA PHE A 56 -17.35 13.54 2.83
C PHE A 56 -18.11 14.86 2.74
N THR A 57 -17.49 15.94 2.24
CA THR A 57 -18.13 17.26 2.11
C THR A 57 -18.22 17.72 0.66
N VAL A 58 -17.10 18.15 0.08
CA VAL A 58 -17.04 18.83 -1.23
C VAL A 58 -16.94 17.83 -2.39
N LEU A 59 -16.25 16.72 -2.18
CA LEU A 59 -15.96 15.72 -3.23
C LEU A 59 -16.85 14.48 -3.13
N ARG A 60 -17.97 14.55 -2.39
CA ARG A 60 -18.82 13.39 -2.11
C ARG A 60 -19.34 12.71 -3.38
N ASP A 61 -19.64 13.50 -4.41
CA ASP A 61 -20.23 13.00 -5.65
C ASP A 61 -19.19 12.43 -6.63
N THR A 62 -17.90 12.68 -6.40
CA THR A 62 -16.81 12.21 -7.26
C THR A 62 -15.95 11.14 -6.61
N THR A 63 -15.94 11.04 -5.27
CA THR A 63 -15.04 10.18 -4.51
C THR A 63 -15.58 8.75 -4.42
N TYR A 64 -14.71 7.74 -4.59
CA TYR A 64 -15.06 6.36 -4.23
C TYR A 64 -15.27 6.22 -2.72
N THR A 65 -16.53 6.19 -2.28
CA THR A 65 -16.89 6.01 -0.86
C THR A 65 -17.41 4.62 -0.54
N ASP A 66 -17.21 3.65 -1.44
CA ASP A 66 -17.51 2.26 -1.14
C ASP A 66 -16.62 1.77 0.01
N TRP A 67 -17.14 0.77 0.72
CA TRP A 67 -16.47 0.19 1.87
C TRP A 67 -15.04 -0.24 1.55
N PHE A 68 -14.78 -0.76 0.34
CA PHE A 68 -13.49 -1.35 0.02
C PHE A 68 -12.41 -0.28 -0.20
N HIS A 69 -12.68 0.76 -0.99
CA HIS A 69 -11.72 1.85 -1.17
C HIS A 69 -11.42 2.55 0.16
N LEU A 70 -12.45 2.83 0.97
CA LEU A 70 -12.27 3.41 2.31
C LEU A 70 -11.44 2.50 3.24
N ALA A 71 -11.77 1.21 3.30
CA ALA A 71 -11.03 0.26 4.12
C ALA A 71 -9.54 0.23 3.76
N LYS A 72 -9.24 0.21 2.45
CA LYS A 72 -7.86 0.13 1.95
C LYS A 72 -7.04 1.39 2.25
N VAL A 73 -7.65 2.56 2.08
CA VAL A 73 -7.00 3.85 2.38
C VAL A 73 -6.71 3.96 3.88
N TYR A 74 -7.70 3.64 4.73
CA TYR A 74 -7.55 3.77 6.17
C TYR A 74 -6.62 2.70 6.77
N SER A 75 -6.65 1.47 6.27
CA SER A 75 -5.74 0.42 6.74
C SER A 75 -4.28 0.71 6.35
N ALA A 76 -4.03 1.17 5.11
CA ALA A 76 -2.71 1.59 4.68
C ALA A 76 -2.21 2.80 5.49
N THR A 77 -3.08 3.77 5.76
CA THR A 77 -2.77 4.94 6.60
C THR A 77 -2.46 4.53 8.03
N ALA A 78 -3.26 3.65 8.63
CA ALA A 78 -3.01 3.11 9.97
C ALA A 78 -1.67 2.38 10.07
N GLY A 79 -1.30 1.61 9.03
CA GLY A 79 0.03 1.01 8.91
C GLY A 79 1.14 2.05 8.95
N CYS A 80 1.02 3.11 8.15
CA CYS A 80 2.00 4.20 8.10
C CYS A 80 2.13 4.93 9.44
N ILE A 81 1.01 5.23 10.12
CA ILE A 81 1.00 5.83 11.45
C ILE A 81 1.70 4.91 12.45
N GLY A 82 1.38 3.61 12.44
CA GLY A 82 2.01 2.64 13.32
C GLY A 82 3.52 2.57 13.11
N PHE A 83 3.99 2.60 11.87
CA PHE A 83 5.43 2.63 11.56
C PHE A 83 6.10 3.92 12.02
N TRP A 84 5.44 5.07 11.84
CA TRP A 84 5.91 6.34 12.36
C TRP A 84 6.01 6.32 13.89
N CYS A 85 5.01 5.76 14.57
CA CYS A 85 5.00 5.58 16.02
C CYS A 85 6.15 4.68 16.48
N ILE A 86 6.36 3.54 15.84
CA ILE A 86 7.44 2.60 16.17
C ILE A 86 8.81 3.28 16.01
N ARG A 87 8.99 4.11 14.98
CA ARG A 87 10.26 4.82 14.71
C ARG A 87 10.53 6.01 15.64
N HIS A 88 9.49 6.74 16.05
CA HIS A 88 9.66 8.07 16.64
C HIS A 88 9.09 8.26 18.03
N VAL A 89 8.17 7.41 18.50
CA VAL A 89 7.59 7.53 19.84
C VAL A 89 8.58 7.00 20.88
N LYS A 90 8.97 7.91 21.77
CA LYS A 90 9.79 7.64 22.95
C LYS A 90 9.13 8.25 24.16
N TRP A 91 9.22 7.57 25.30
CA TRP A 91 8.77 8.11 26.58
C TRP A 91 9.81 7.81 27.66
N LYS A 92 9.79 8.60 28.73
CA LYS A 92 10.58 8.31 29.93
C LYS A 92 9.76 7.41 30.85
N SER A 93 10.30 6.26 31.20
CA SER A 93 9.66 5.34 32.14
C SER A 93 9.62 5.98 33.53
N LYS A 94 8.42 6.26 34.07
CA LYS A 94 8.26 6.83 35.43
C LYS A 94 8.91 5.98 36.52
N ALA A 95 8.99 4.67 36.33
CA ALA A 95 9.54 3.73 37.32
C ALA A 95 11.08 3.60 37.29
N THR A 96 11.74 3.95 36.18
CA THR A 96 13.17 3.68 35.97
C THR A 96 13.96 4.87 35.44
N GLY A 97 13.32 6.00 35.12
CA GLY A 97 13.96 7.20 34.56
C GLY A 97 14.55 7.05 33.16
N LYS A 98 14.67 5.82 32.64
CA LYS A 98 15.24 5.51 31.32
C LYS A 98 14.27 5.82 30.19
N GLU A 99 14.80 6.30 29.08
CA GLU A 99 14.06 6.42 27.82
C GLU A 99 13.70 5.02 27.30
N ARG A 100 12.41 4.79 27.10
CA ARG A 100 11.86 3.62 26.41
C ARG A 100 11.33 4.05 25.06
N ARG A 101 11.61 3.27 24.03
CA ARG A 101 11.07 3.47 22.68
C ARG A 101 9.97 2.44 22.45
N LEU A 102 9.02 2.78 21.59
CA LEU A 102 7.96 1.84 21.21
C LEU A 102 8.54 0.57 20.55
N ALA A 103 9.65 0.75 19.83
CA ALA A 103 10.45 -0.33 19.26
C ALA A 103 11.04 -1.34 20.27
N ASP A 104 11.20 -0.94 21.54
CA ASP A 104 11.75 -1.82 22.58
C ASP A 104 10.66 -2.77 23.15
N VAL A 105 9.38 -2.57 22.77
CA VAL A 105 8.25 -3.41 23.17
C VAL A 105 8.05 -4.53 22.15
N LYS A 106 8.44 -5.76 22.50
CA LYS A 106 8.42 -6.92 21.58
C LYS A 106 7.08 -7.15 20.86
N TRP A 107 5.96 -6.89 21.53
CA TRP A 107 4.64 -7.09 20.94
C TRP A 107 4.26 -5.98 19.93
N MET A 108 4.87 -4.80 20.01
CA MET A 108 4.68 -3.75 19.00
C MET A 108 5.42 -4.07 17.69
N LEU A 109 6.41 -4.97 17.73
CA LEU A 109 7.15 -5.41 16.56
C LEU A 109 6.38 -6.46 15.73
N THR A 110 5.27 -7.01 16.23
CA THR A 110 4.38 -7.87 15.44
C THR A 110 3.37 -7.08 14.61
N PHE A 111 3.12 -5.82 14.98
CA PHE A 111 2.21 -4.90 14.28
C PHE A 111 2.46 -4.83 12.75
N PRO A 112 3.72 -4.77 12.27
CA PRO A 112 3.96 -4.70 10.84
C PRO A 112 3.60 -5.99 10.08
N ALA A 113 3.79 -7.15 10.71
CA ALA A 113 3.31 -8.40 10.14
C ALA A 113 1.78 -8.47 10.12
N LEU A 114 1.15 -8.00 11.20
CA LEU A 114 -0.31 -7.94 11.32
C LEU A 114 -0.94 -7.03 10.27
N ILE A 115 -0.40 -5.82 10.05
CA ILE A 115 -0.97 -4.90 9.05
C ILE A 115 -0.81 -5.42 7.62
N LEU A 116 0.29 -6.11 7.33
CA LEU A 116 0.46 -6.80 6.04
C LEU A 116 -0.62 -7.87 5.87
N ALA A 117 -0.84 -8.70 6.89
CA ALA A 117 -1.87 -9.74 6.87
C ALA A 117 -3.28 -9.13 6.67
N ILE A 118 -3.63 -8.07 7.39
CA ILE A 118 -4.91 -7.36 7.22
C ILE A 118 -5.09 -6.88 5.78
N ASN A 119 -4.05 -6.29 5.19
CA ASN A 119 -4.12 -5.78 3.82
C ASN A 119 -4.25 -6.91 2.78
N ILE A 120 -3.68 -8.09 3.05
CA ILE A 120 -3.93 -9.29 2.23
C ILE A 120 -5.37 -9.77 2.42
N ILE A 121 -5.89 -9.82 3.65
CA ILE A 121 -7.27 -10.22 3.93
C ILE A 121 -8.26 -9.33 3.19
N GLU A 122 -8.06 -8.01 3.19
CA GLU A 122 -8.90 -7.07 2.44
C GLU A 122 -8.97 -7.45 0.95
N ALA A 123 -7.81 -7.71 0.33
CA ALA A 123 -7.74 -8.13 -1.06
C ALA A 123 -8.38 -9.51 -1.30
N VAL A 124 -8.14 -10.50 -0.42
CA VAL A 124 -8.77 -11.83 -0.47
C VAL A 124 -10.29 -11.74 -0.36
N SER A 125 -10.80 -10.91 0.56
CA SER A 125 -12.24 -10.68 0.71
C SER A 125 -12.85 -10.10 -0.55
N ARG A 126 -12.16 -9.16 -1.20
CA ARG A 126 -12.61 -8.57 -2.47
C ARG A 126 -12.56 -9.58 -3.63
N ASP A 127 -11.54 -10.43 -3.68
CA ASP A 127 -11.47 -11.54 -4.65
C ASP A 127 -12.68 -12.47 -4.52
N PHE A 128 -12.96 -12.95 -3.31
CA PHE A 128 -14.14 -13.81 -3.09
C PHE A 128 -15.45 -13.07 -3.37
N GLN A 129 -15.55 -11.79 -2.99
CA GLN A 129 -16.72 -10.97 -3.30
C GLN A 129 -16.97 -10.91 -4.81
N ILE A 130 -15.94 -10.64 -5.61
CA ILE A 130 -16.06 -10.55 -7.07
C ILE A 130 -16.37 -11.91 -7.68
N GLY A 131 -15.69 -12.97 -7.22
CA GLY A 131 -15.95 -14.34 -7.68
C GLY A 131 -17.37 -14.84 -7.38
N MET A 132 -17.99 -14.37 -6.29
CA MET A 132 -19.36 -14.76 -5.90
C MET A 132 -20.44 -13.88 -6.53
N GLN A 133 -20.26 -12.55 -6.50
CA GLN A 133 -21.32 -11.60 -6.85
C GLN A 133 -21.33 -11.21 -8.33
N TYR A 134 -20.21 -11.40 -9.04
CA TYR A 134 -20.04 -10.96 -10.42
C TYR A 134 -19.68 -12.12 -11.36
N ALA A 135 -20.18 -13.32 -11.07
CA ALA A 135 -19.99 -14.49 -11.91
C ALA A 135 -20.60 -14.24 -13.31
N GLY A 136 -19.76 -14.19 -14.34
CA GLY A 136 -20.19 -13.82 -15.71
C GLY A 136 -20.11 -12.32 -16.04
N GLY A 137 -19.68 -11.50 -15.08
CA GLY A 137 -19.33 -10.10 -15.28
C GLY A 137 -20.41 -9.10 -14.90
N GLY A 138 -19.99 -7.94 -14.41
CA GLY A 138 -20.90 -6.86 -14.04
C GLY A 138 -20.14 -5.59 -13.65
N ILE A 139 -20.88 -4.49 -13.55
CA ILE A 139 -20.34 -3.22 -13.10
C ILE A 139 -20.49 -3.17 -11.57
N LEU A 140 -19.43 -2.76 -10.88
CA LEU A 140 -19.45 -2.57 -9.44
C LEU A 140 -20.56 -1.60 -9.02
N ALA A 141 -21.01 -1.71 -7.76
CA ALA A 141 -22.14 -0.94 -7.23
C ALA A 141 -21.95 0.59 -7.22
N ASP A 142 -20.72 1.05 -7.40
CA ASP A 142 -20.33 2.46 -7.53
C ASP A 142 -20.23 2.92 -9.00
N GLU A 143 -20.67 2.09 -9.95
CA GLU A 143 -20.53 2.28 -11.39
C GLU A 143 -19.08 2.50 -11.86
N ALA A 144 -18.10 2.27 -10.99
CA ALA A 144 -16.73 2.68 -11.22
C ALA A 144 -16.03 1.83 -12.26
N MET A 145 -16.29 0.51 -12.25
CA MET A 145 -15.55 -0.44 -13.08
C MET A 145 -16.37 -1.69 -13.42
N TYR A 146 -16.15 -2.21 -14.62
CA TYR A 146 -16.60 -3.55 -15.00
C TYR A 146 -15.61 -4.60 -14.47
N VAL A 147 -16.11 -5.59 -13.74
CA VAL A 147 -15.32 -6.69 -13.19
C VAL A 147 -15.86 -8.03 -13.71
N LEU A 148 -14.97 -9.00 -13.90
CA LEU A 148 -15.31 -10.35 -14.34
C LEU A 148 -14.99 -11.35 -13.22
N GLY A 149 -16.03 -11.86 -12.59
CA GLY A 149 -15.92 -12.91 -11.57
C GLY A 149 -15.78 -14.30 -12.20
N GLY A 150 -14.82 -15.09 -11.70
CA GLY A 150 -14.60 -16.47 -12.15
C GLY A 150 -13.74 -17.29 -11.20
N SER A 151 -13.36 -18.50 -11.64
CA SER A 151 -12.54 -19.43 -10.84
C SER A 151 -11.18 -18.85 -10.44
N TRP A 152 -10.62 -17.96 -11.26
CA TRP A 152 -9.37 -17.25 -10.99
C TRP A 152 -9.43 -16.39 -9.73
N ASN A 153 -10.59 -15.80 -9.39
CA ASN A 153 -10.73 -15.01 -8.17
C ASN A 153 -10.61 -15.90 -6.93
N TYR A 154 -11.22 -17.09 -6.95
CA TYR A 154 -11.11 -18.04 -5.84
C TYR A 154 -9.68 -18.58 -5.70
N MET A 155 -9.04 -18.92 -6.82
CA MET A 155 -7.64 -19.35 -6.83
C MET A 155 -6.72 -18.26 -6.27
N ASN A 156 -6.93 -17.00 -6.67
CA ASN A 156 -6.14 -15.88 -6.18
C ASN A 156 -6.42 -15.59 -4.69
N GLY A 157 -7.68 -15.64 -4.26
CA GLY A 157 -8.06 -15.53 -2.85
C GLY A 157 -7.38 -16.60 -1.97
N ILE A 158 -7.38 -17.86 -2.41
CA ILE A 158 -6.69 -18.96 -1.72
C ILE A 158 -5.17 -18.72 -1.69
N ALA A 159 -4.57 -18.28 -2.80
CA ALA A 159 -3.15 -17.91 -2.85
C ALA A 159 -2.81 -16.78 -1.86
N GLY A 160 -3.74 -15.83 -1.64
CA GLY A 160 -3.60 -14.78 -0.64
C GLY A 160 -3.62 -15.33 0.79
N ILE A 161 -4.49 -16.29 1.07
CA ILE A 161 -4.50 -17.00 2.37
C ILE A 161 -3.17 -17.72 2.59
N LEU A 162 -2.63 -18.39 1.56
CA LEU A 162 -1.31 -19.01 1.65
C LEU A 162 -0.22 -17.98 1.92
N ASN A 163 -0.26 -16.82 1.25
CA ASN A 163 0.65 -15.71 1.52
C ASN A 163 0.60 -15.22 2.98
N ILE A 164 -0.56 -15.26 3.64
CA ILE A 164 -0.67 -14.92 5.07
C ILE A 164 -0.05 -16.00 5.95
N ILE A 165 -0.34 -17.28 5.67
CA ILE A 165 0.15 -18.41 6.47
C ILE A 165 1.67 -18.51 6.39
N THR A 166 2.25 -18.15 5.25
CA THR A 166 3.70 -18.18 5.04
C THR A 166 4.43 -16.94 5.57
N ILE A 167 3.72 -15.96 6.15
CA ILE A 167 4.39 -14.83 6.83
C ILE A 167 5.18 -15.36 8.02
N THR A 168 6.49 -15.27 7.93
CA THR A 168 7.43 -15.60 9.00
C THR A 168 8.08 -14.33 9.57
N GLY A 169 8.83 -14.47 10.67
CA GLY A 169 9.57 -13.34 11.23
C GLY A 169 8.74 -12.29 11.93
N TRP A 170 7.60 -12.67 12.51
CA TRP A 170 6.72 -11.78 13.29
C TRP A 170 7.44 -10.98 14.38
N PHE A 171 8.54 -11.51 14.93
CA PHE A 171 9.38 -10.85 15.92
C PHE A 171 10.76 -10.43 15.39
N GLY A 172 11.05 -10.67 14.12
CA GLY A 172 12.35 -10.40 13.48
C GLY A 172 12.56 -8.94 13.09
N ILE A 173 11.56 -8.09 13.30
CA ILE A 173 11.57 -6.70 12.84
C ILE A 173 12.55 -5.86 13.67
N CYS A 174 13.51 -5.24 12.99
CA CYS A 174 14.59 -4.49 13.59
C CYS A 174 14.60 -3.06 13.07
N ILE A 175 14.99 -2.10 13.92
CA ILE A 175 15.17 -0.71 13.48
C ILE A 175 16.63 -0.49 13.09
N LYS A 176 16.86 0.03 11.88
CA LYS A 176 18.17 0.41 11.38
C LYS A 176 18.80 1.46 12.31
N LYS A 177 20.07 1.26 12.69
CA LYS A 177 20.80 2.24 13.48
C LYS A 177 21.00 3.51 12.67
N GLN A 178 20.91 4.65 13.35
CA GLN A 178 21.22 5.95 12.75
C GLN A 178 22.71 6.01 12.44
N THR A 179 23.05 6.33 11.20
CA THR A 179 24.41 6.50 10.71
C THR A 179 24.60 7.95 10.27
N ALA A 180 25.84 8.45 10.25
CA ALA A 180 26.15 9.80 9.75
C ALA A 180 25.63 10.09 8.33
N LYS A 181 25.45 9.04 7.51
CA LYS A 181 24.92 9.11 6.13
C LYS A 181 23.40 8.92 6.03
N ASP A 182 22.75 8.36 7.05
CA ASP A 182 21.32 8.04 7.00
C ASP A 182 20.70 8.07 8.41
N GLY A 183 19.84 9.08 8.62
CA GLY A 183 19.11 9.32 9.86
C GLY A 183 17.72 8.69 9.91
N SER A 184 17.31 7.97 8.85
CA SER A 184 15.93 7.48 8.72
C SER A 184 15.51 6.55 9.86
N LYS A 185 16.39 5.66 10.35
CA LYS A 185 16.00 4.59 11.28
C LYS A 185 14.85 3.74 10.71
N ASP A 186 15.02 3.28 9.47
CA ASP A 186 14.01 2.45 8.81
C ASP A 186 13.77 1.14 9.55
N MET A 187 12.56 0.63 9.38
CA MET A 187 12.16 -0.66 9.90
C MET A 187 12.57 -1.75 8.90
N LEU A 188 13.50 -2.60 9.31
CA LEU A 188 14.02 -3.73 8.55
C LEU A 188 13.27 -5.00 8.93
N TRP A 189 12.90 -5.77 7.93
CA TRP A 189 12.32 -7.10 8.12
C TRP A 189 13.23 -8.15 7.46
N PRO A 190 14.17 -8.75 8.22
CA PRO A 190 15.17 -9.67 7.69
C PRO A 190 14.58 -10.92 7.04
N ASP A 191 13.48 -11.44 7.59
CA ASP A 191 12.82 -12.67 7.11
C ASP A 191 12.05 -12.44 5.80
N MET A 192 11.80 -11.18 5.41
CA MET A 192 11.15 -10.85 4.14
C MET A 192 12.18 -10.84 3.00
N LEU A 193 12.54 -12.05 2.56
CA LEU A 193 13.50 -12.27 1.48
C LEU A 193 12.93 -11.89 0.11
N TRP A 194 13.82 -11.65 -0.86
CA TRP A 194 13.46 -11.14 -2.19
C TRP A 194 12.46 -12.03 -2.96
N PHE A 195 12.55 -13.36 -2.80
CA PHE A 195 11.62 -14.29 -3.46
C PHE A 195 10.21 -14.24 -2.86
N TRP A 196 10.09 -13.95 -1.55
CA TRP A 196 8.78 -13.70 -0.92
C TRP A 196 8.16 -12.41 -1.42
N ILE A 197 8.97 -11.36 -1.58
CA ILE A 197 8.53 -10.08 -2.15
C ILE A 197 7.99 -10.28 -3.57
N ILE A 198 8.71 -11.02 -4.42
CA ILE A 198 8.26 -11.28 -5.80
C ILE A 198 6.99 -12.12 -5.83
N ALA A 199 6.90 -13.19 -5.04
CA ALA A 199 5.70 -14.02 -4.97
C ALA A 199 4.48 -13.20 -4.52
N TYR A 200 4.68 -12.33 -3.52
CA TYR A 200 3.67 -11.39 -3.06
C TYR A 200 3.26 -10.40 -4.15
N ASP A 201 4.22 -9.78 -4.83
CA ASP A 201 3.95 -8.78 -5.87
C ASP A 201 3.21 -9.40 -7.06
N LEU A 202 3.56 -10.62 -7.48
CA LEU A 202 2.84 -11.34 -8.54
C LEU A 202 1.39 -11.65 -8.14
N TRP A 203 1.18 -12.09 -6.90
CA TRP A 203 -0.16 -12.31 -6.36
C TRP A 203 -0.97 -11.01 -6.28
N ASN A 204 -0.34 -9.92 -5.83
CA ASN A 204 -1.01 -8.62 -5.70
C ASN A 204 -1.35 -8.04 -7.08
N PHE A 205 -0.47 -8.23 -8.07
CA PHE A 205 -0.72 -7.85 -9.46
C PHE A 205 -1.93 -8.60 -10.03
N ALA A 206 -1.99 -9.92 -9.86
CA ALA A 206 -3.14 -10.73 -10.27
C ALA A 206 -4.44 -10.26 -9.58
N TYR A 207 -4.37 -9.95 -8.29
CA TYR A 207 -5.48 -9.34 -7.54
C TYR A 207 -5.91 -8.01 -8.18
N THR A 208 -5.00 -7.08 -8.45
CA THR A 208 -5.35 -5.78 -9.04
C THR A 208 -5.99 -5.93 -10.42
N TYR A 209 -5.47 -6.83 -11.25
CA TYR A 209 -6.05 -7.12 -12.56
C TYR A 209 -7.46 -7.69 -12.46
N ASN A 210 -7.70 -8.61 -11.52
CA ASN A 210 -8.99 -9.29 -11.39
C ASN A 210 -10.05 -8.43 -10.67
N CYS A 211 -9.63 -7.60 -9.71
CA CYS A 211 -10.55 -6.89 -8.81
C CYS A 211 -10.63 -5.39 -9.04
N LEU A 212 -9.62 -4.81 -9.70
CA LEU A 212 -9.48 -3.37 -9.95
C LEU A 212 -8.92 -3.15 -11.39
N PRO A 213 -9.59 -3.66 -12.44
CA PRO A 213 -9.00 -3.76 -13.77
C PRO A 213 -8.59 -2.42 -14.38
N GLY A 214 -9.38 -1.36 -14.20
CA GLY A 214 -9.03 0.01 -14.59
C GLY A 214 -8.08 0.73 -13.62
N HIS A 215 -7.36 -0.01 -12.79
CA HIS A 215 -6.22 0.48 -12.01
C HIS A 215 -4.99 -0.41 -12.23
N ALA A 216 -5.10 -1.48 -13.01
CA ALA A 216 -4.08 -2.52 -13.06
C ALA A 216 -2.75 -2.04 -13.67
N TRP A 217 -2.74 -0.96 -14.45
CA TRP A 217 -1.53 -0.45 -15.07
C TRP A 217 -0.76 0.47 -14.12
N TYR A 218 -1.39 1.50 -13.54
CA TYR A 218 -0.69 2.32 -12.54
C TYR A 218 -0.65 1.68 -11.14
N CYS A 219 -1.80 1.23 -10.59
CA CYS A 219 -1.88 0.60 -9.27
C CYS A 219 -1.34 -0.84 -9.24
N GLY A 220 -1.51 -1.60 -10.31
CA GLY A 220 -0.97 -2.97 -10.37
C GLY A 220 0.52 -2.99 -10.64
N PHE A 221 0.99 -2.24 -11.64
CA PHE A 221 2.39 -2.35 -12.07
C PHE A 221 3.31 -1.31 -11.41
N ALA A 222 2.98 -0.02 -11.44
CA ALA A 222 3.87 1.02 -10.91
C ALA A 222 3.99 0.95 -9.38
N LEU A 223 2.86 0.76 -8.69
CA LEU A 223 2.79 0.76 -7.23
C LEU A 223 3.46 -0.43 -6.57
N LEU A 224 3.51 -1.59 -7.23
CA LEU A 224 4.24 -2.76 -6.73
C LEU A 224 5.73 -2.66 -7.03
N LEU A 225 6.09 -2.13 -8.21
CA LEU A 225 7.49 -1.98 -8.59
C LEU A 225 8.22 -0.90 -7.76
N ALA A 226 7.56 0.21 -7.43
CA ALA A 226 8.16 1.31 -6.69
C ALA A 226 8.73 0.91 -5.31
N PRO A 227 7.96 0.29 -4.39
CA PRO A 227 8.46 -0.14 -3.09
C PRO A 227 9.48 -1.27 -3.21
N THR A 228 9.34 -2.15 -4.21
CA THR A 228 10.29 -3.23 -4.47
C THR A 228 11.63 -2.67 -4.92
N LEU A 229 11.66 -1.70 -5.85
CA LEU A 229 12.89 -1.01 -6.24
C LEU A 229 13.51 -0.24 -5.07
N CYS A 230 12.71 0.47 -4.26
CA CYS A 230 13.19 1.15 -3.05
C CYS A 230 13.86 0.17 -2.08
N ALA A 231 13.24 -1.00 -1.87
CA ALA A 231 13.73 -2.05 -0.99
C ALA A 231 15.03 -2.70 -1.47
N PHE A 232 15.34 -2.66 -2.76
CA PHE A 232 16.62 -3.16 -3.29
C PHE A 232 17.71 -2.07 -3.38
N THR A 233 17.33 -0.80 -3.51
CA THR A 233 18.26 0.30 -3.80
C THR A 233 18.53 1.18 -2.57
N VAL A 234 17.55 1.99 -2.13
CA VAL A 234 17.75 3.10 -1.19
C VAL A 234 17.48 2.71 0.27
N GLY A 235 16.67 1.67 0.50
CA GLY A 235 16.26 1.20 1.83
C GLY A 235 16.31 -0.31 1.94
N LYS A 236 17.52 -0.90 1.75
CA LYS A 236 17.73 -2.36 1.76
C LYS A 236 17.06 -3.04 2.97
N GLY A 237 16.04 -3.85 2.69
CA GLY A 237 15.28 -4.61 3.69
C GLY A 237 14.11 -3.87 4.37
N ALA A 238 13.81 -2.63 3.98
CA ALA A 238 12.69 -1.84 4.49
C ALA A 238 11.42 -1.92 3.61
N TRP A 239 11.25 -3.03 2.88
CA TRP A 239 10.20 -3.22 1.87
C TRP A 239 8.81 -2.89 2.39
N LEU A 240 8.43 -3.42 3.55
CA LEU A 240 7.09 -3.23 4.11
C LEU A 240 6.79 -1.75 4.37
N GLN A 241 7.77 -1.01 4.87
CA GLN A 241 7.61 0.42 5.14
C GLN A 241 7.39 1.18 3.83
N HIS A 242 8.22 0.91 2.81
CA HIS A 242 8.06 1.53 1.50
C HIS A 242 6.70 1.21 0.89
N ARG A 243 6.28 -0.06 0.97
CA ARG A 243 5.00 -0.52 0.45
C ARG A 243 3.82 0.17 1.12
N ALA A 244 3.79 0.25 2.44
CA ALA A 244 2.67 0.90 3.14
C ALA A 244 2.57 2.38 2.76
N GLN A 245 3.73 3.06 2.66
CA GLN A 245 3.79 4.48 2.31
C GLN A 245 3.34 4.74 0.86
N THR A 246 3.83 3.96 -0.11
CA THR A 246 3.40 4.10 -1.51
C THR A 246 1.93 3.74 -1.68
N LEU A 247 1.45 2.69 -1.00
CA LEU A 247 0.05 2.29 -1.03
C LEU A 247 -0.86 3.38 -0.45
N ALA A 248 -0.54 3.92 0.73
CA ALA A 248 -1.36 4.95 1.36
C ALA A 248 -1.45 6.21 0.49
N ILE A 249 -0.33 6.67 -0.08
CA ILE A 249 -0.29 7.85 -0.96
C ILE A 249 -1.10 7.60 -2.24
N TRP A 250 -0.94 6.44 -2.84
CA TRP A 250 -1.70 6.09 -4.04
C TRP A 250 -3.20 5.99 -3.76
N CYS A 251 -3.59 5.32 -2.68
CA CYS A 251 -4.98 5.20 -2.28
C CYS A 251 -5.61 6.59 -2.03
N MET A 252 -4.90 7.50 -1.36
CA MET A 252 -5.33 8.89 -1.19
C MET A 252 -5.47 9.64 -2.53
N PHE A 253 -4.50 9.46 -3.44
CA PHE A 253 -4.54 10.07 -4.77
C PHE A 253 -5.71 9.54 -5.59
N ALA A 254 -5.86 8.22 -5.68
CA ALA A 254 -6.93 7.56 -6.42
C ALA A 254 -8.30 8.02 -5.92
N GLN A 255 -8.50 8.05 -4.61
CA GLN A 255 -9.77 8.47 -4.04
C GLN A 255 -10.06 9.97 -4.30
N THR A 256 -9.04 10.83 -4.32
CA THR A 256 -9.21 12.28 -4.56
C THR A 256 -9.38 12.62 -6.04
N PHE A 257 -8.70 11.89 -6.92
CA PHE A 257 -8.65 12.16 -8.36
C PHE A 257 -9.00 10.90 -9.18
N PRO A 258 -10.25 10.39 -9.08
CA PRO A 258 -10.62 9.12 -9.67
C PRO A 258 -10.56 9.08 -11.20
N ALA A 259 -10.69 10.24 -11.85
CA ALA A 259 -10.54 10.39 -13.29
C ALA A 259 -9.10 10.18 -13.80
N PHE A 260 -8.10 10.08 -12.92
CA PHE A 260 -6.69 9.96 -13.29
C PHE A 260 -6.07 8.59 -12.95
N ILE A 261 -6.88 7.55 -12.69
CA ILE A 261 -6.37 6.26 -12.17
C ILE A 261 -6.07 5.22 -13.27
N ASP A 262 -6.56 5.37 -14.49
CA ASP A 262 -6.03 4.80 -15.76
C ASP A 262 -6.92 5.25 -16.94
#